data_AF-A0A177WKR8-F1
#
_entry.id   AF-A0A177WKR8-F1
#
_cell.length_a   1.000
_cell.length_b   1.000
_cell.length_c   1.000
_cell.angle_alpha   90.00
_cell.angle_beta   90.00
_cell.angle_gamma   90.00
#
_symmetry.space_group_name_H-M   'P 1'
#
loop_
_entity.id
_entity.type
_entity.pdbx_description
1 polymer ?
#
loop_
_entity_poly.entity_id
_entity_poly.type
_entity_poly.pdbx_seq_one_letter_code
_entity_poly.pdbx_strand_id
1 'polypeptide(L)'
;MAYRIAAPEFQSRALQILIGSSLLVFIGGVLGFIVLQGNEAGRIVMGLVCVVILAVFYCSPLSDFYNVIKKKDASSIDVYLAAASLVNGSLWTVYGLGSWNAYISAADPLEYQDTFIWSPNLLGVVLSLVQFVLLAIFARPKSHEFQVLRNAT
;
A
#
# COMPACT_ATOMS: atom_id res chain seq x y z
N MET A 1 0.65 -11.39 19.52
CA MET A 1 1.74 -11.86 20.41
C MET A 1 3.11 -11.32 19.98
N ALA A 2 3.42 -11.19 18.68
CA ALA A 2 4.71 -10.68 18.17
C ALA A 2 5.08 -9.23 18.56
N TYR A 3 4.12 -8.30 18.64
CA TYR A 3 4.39 -6.90 19.01
C TYR A 3 5.08 -6.78 20.39
N ARG A 4 4.66 -7.60 21.38
CA ARG A 4 5.25 -7.58 22.73
C ARG A 4 6.69 -8.10 22.80
N ILE A 5 7.19 -8.74 21.73
CA ILE A 5 8.52 -9.37 21.67
C ILE A 5 9.52 -8.47 20.93
N ALA A 6 9.04 -7.48 20.16
CA ALA A 6 9.91 -6.57 19.42
C ALA A 6 10.65 -5.59 20.34
N ALA A 7 11.76 -5.01 19.87
CA ALA A 7 12.50 -4.00 20.65
C ALA A 7 11.59 -2.81 21.04
N PRO A 8 11.68 -2.29 22.27
CA PRO A 8 10.76 -1.25 22.78
C PRO A 8 10.79 0.04 21.94
N GLU A 9 11.92 0.35 21.30
CA GLU A 9 12.05 1.48 20.37
C GLU A 9 11.22 1.29 19.09
N PHE A 10 11.22 0.08 18.52
CA PHE A 10 10.42 -0.25 17.34
C PHE A 10 8.93 -0.22 17.66
N GLN A 11 8.54 -0.79 18.80
CA GLN A 11 7.16 -0.74 19.30
C GLN A 11 6.68 0.72 19.43
N SER A 12 7.49 1.57 20.06
CA SER A 12 7.17 2.98 20.27
C SER A 12 7.04 3.75 18.95
N ARG A 13 7.92 3.53 17.98
CA ARG A 13 7.85 4.17 16.65
C ARG A 13 6.62 3.70 15.86
N ALA A 14 6.36 2.39 15.84
CA ALA A 14 5.19 1.85 15.16
C ALA A 14 3.88 2.41 15.76
N LEU A 15 3.83 2.52 17.09
CA LEU A 15 2.70 3.11 17.80
C LEU A 15 2.56 4.61 17.49
N GLN A 16 3.66 5.37 17.46
CA GLN A 16 3.66 6.79 17.09
C GLN A 16 3.15 7.01 15.67
N ILE A 17 3.59 6.19 14.71
CA ILE A 17 3.10 6.25 13.32
C ILE A 17 1.61 5.94 13.27
N LEU A 18 1.15 4.92 14.00
CA LEU A 18 -0.27 4.55 14.06
C LEU A 18 -1.14 5.65 14.67
N ILE A 19 -0.74 6.20 15.81
CA ILE A 19 -1.48 7.28 16.47
C ILE A 19 -1.45 8.54 15.60
N GLY A 20 -0.29 8.91 15.07
CA GLY A 20 -0.13 10.09 14.21
C GLY A 20 -0.98 10.00 12.95
N SER A 21 -0.97 8.85 12.25
CA SER A 21 -1.82 8.63 11.06
C SER A 21 -3.31 8.63 11.42
N SER A 22 -3.70 8.03 12.56
CA SER A 22 -5.10 8.04 13.01
C SER A 22 -5.60 9.45 13.32
N LEU A 23 -4.78 10.27 13.99
CA LEU A 23 -5.09 11.68 14.26
C LEU A 23 -5.18 12.50 12.98
N LEU A 24 -4.28 12.26 12.02
CA LEU A 24 -4.31 12.93 10.73
C LEU A 24 -5.60 12.63 9.96
N VAL A 25 -6.03 11.36 9.92
CA VAL A 25 -7.32 10.97 9.31
C VAL A 25 -8.49 11.63 10.04
N PHE A 26 -8.48 11.64 11.37
CA PHE A 26 -9.55 12.23 12.17
C PHE A 26 -9.67 13.74 11.92
N ILE A 27 -8.56 14.48 11.97
CA ILE A 27 -8.52 15.93 11.72
C ILE A 27 -8.95 16.21 10.27
N GLY A 28 -8.41 15.46 9.31
CA GLY A 28 -8.82 15.56 7.90
C GLY A 28 -10.33 15.36 7.72
N GLY A 29 -10.90 14.36 8.40
CA GLY A 29 -12.34 14.08 8.36
C GLY A 29 -13.18 15.20 8.97
N VAL A 30 -12.79 15.75 10.12
CA VAL A 30 -13.47 16.90 10.74
C VAL A 30 -13.42 18.11 9.81
N LEU A 31 -12.25 18.42 9.24
CA LEU A 31 -12.11 19.53 8.30
C LEU A 31 -12.93 19.29 7.03
N GLY A 32 -12.85 18.11 6.44
CA GLY A 32 -13.53 17.77 5.19
C GLY A 32 -15.05 17.73 5.31
N PHE A 33 -15.57 17.05 6.33
CA PHE A 33 -17.02 16.79 6.45
C PHE A 33 -17.77 17.79 7.33
N ILE A 34 -17.16 18.33 8.38
CA ILE A 34 -17.84 19.23 9.32
C ILE A 34 -17.58 20.70 8.96
N VAL A 35 -16.32 21.08 8.77
CA VAL A 35 -15.96 22.48 8.50
C VAL A 35 -16.26 22.85 7.06
N LEU A 36 -15.83 22.02 6.11
CA LEU A 36 -16.01 22.24 4.68
C LEU A 36 -17.30 21.59 4.13
N GLN A 37 -18.11 20.98 4.99
CA GLN A 37 -19.43 20.41 4.66
C GLN A 37 -19.42 19.45 3.46
N GLY A 38 -18.31 18.76 3.21
CA GLY A 38 -18.18 17.83 2.08
C GLY A 38 -18.19 18.49 0.71
N ASN A 39 -17.95 19.80 0.62
CA ASN A 39 -17.80 20.50 -0.65
C ASN A 39 -16.52 20.07 -1.40
N GLU A 40 -16.25 20.66 -2.56
CA GLU A 40 -15.06 20.35 -3.36
C GLU A 40 -13.75 20.48 -2.57
N ALA A 41 -13.61 21.55 -1.77
CA ALA A 41 -12.44 21.72 -0.92
C ALA A 41 -12.31 20.61 0.13
N GLY A 42 -13.44 20.15 0.71
CA GLY A 42 -13.47 19.02 1.63
C GLY A 42 -13.01 17.72 0.98
N ARG A 43 -13.42 17.45 -0.27
CA ARG A 43 -12.93 16.32 -1.07
C ARG A 43 -11.43 16.39 -1.30
N ILE A 44 -10.89 17.55 -1.67
CA ILE A 44 -9.45 17.75 -1.90
C ILE A 44 -8.66 17.51 -0.61
N VAL A 45 -9.10 18.04 0.53
CA VAL A 45 -8.44 17.84 1.83
C VAL A 45 -8.35 16.35 2.18
N MET A 46 -9.46 15.62 2.06
CA MET A 46 -9.48 14.18 2.32
C MET A 46 -8.59 13.42 1.33
N GLY A 47 -8.65 13.76 0.05
CA GLY A 47 -7.80 13.17 -0.98
C GLY A 47 -6.31 13.33 -0.68
N LEU A 48 -5.88 14.54 -0.28
CA LEU A 48 -4.48 14.80 0.09
C LEU A 48 -4.06 14.02 1.34
N VAL A 49 -4.90 13.97 2.38
CA VAL A 49 -4.62 13.17 3.59
C VAL A 49 -4.44 11.69 3.22
N CYS A 50 -5.31 11.14 2.39
CA CYS A 50 -5.21 9.77 1.91
C CYS A 50 -3.90 9.53 1.14
N VAL A 51 -3.56 10.41 0.19
CA VAL A 51 -2.33 10.28 -0.61
C VAL A 51 -1.07 10.34 0.27
N VAL A 52 -1.01 11.23 1.25
CA VAL A 52 0.13 11.34 2.16
C VAL A 52 0.32 10.06 2.98
N ILE A 53 -0.77 9.52 3.53
CA ILE A 53 -0.71 8.27 4.30
C ILE A 53 -0.26 7.11 3.40
N LEU A 54 -0.80 7.04 2.18
CA LEU A 54 -0.47 5.96 1.26
C LEU A 54 0.98 6.05 0.75
N ALA A 55 1.52 7.25 0.56
CA ALA A 55 2.93 7.46 0.24
C ALA A 55 3.86 6.93 1.34
N VAL A 56 3.55 7.21 2.61
CA VAL A 56 4.30 6.67 3.75
C VAL A 56 4.18 5.14 3.81
N PHE A 57 2.99 4.60 3.54
CA PHE A 57 2.76 3.16 3.51
C PHE A 57 3.61 2.45 2.44
N TYR A 58 3.77 3.05 1.26
CA TYR A 58 4.60 2.49 0.18
C TYR A 58 6.11 2.55 0.44
N CYS A 59 6.57 3.25 1.49
CA CYS A 59 7.96 3.11 1.93
C CYS A 59 8.29 1.68 2.41
N SER A 60 7.29 0.91 2.87
CA SER A 60 7.50 -0.49 3.32
C SER A 60 8.06 -1.39 2.22
N PRO A 61 7.37 -1.61 1.08
CA PRO A 61 7.90 -2.45 0.00
C PRO A 61 9.20 -1.89 -0.61
N LEU A 62 9.39 -0.57 -0.67
CA LEU A 62 10.65 0.03 -1.14
C LEU A 62 11.86 -0.39 -0.29
N SER A 63 11.69 -0.41 1.03
CA SER A 63 12.72 -0.90 1.96
C SER A 63 13.05 -2.37 1.69
N ASP A 64 12.03 -3.19 1.43
CA ASP A 64 12.22 -4.60 1.09
C ASP A 64 12.96 -4.76 -0.24
N PHE A 65 12.65 -3.97 -1.26
CA PHE A 65 13.33 -4.06 -2.57
C PHE A 65 14.83 -3.81 -2.42
N TYR A 66 15.20 -2.77 -1.67
CA TYR A 66 16.60 -2.47 -1.38
C TYR A 66 17.30 -3.65 -0.70
N ASN A 67 16.66 -4.25 0.30
CA ASN A 67 17.20 -5.40 1.03
C ASN A 67 17.35 -6.64 0.13
N VAL A 68 16.34 -6.95 -0.68
CA VAL A 68 16.34 -8.11 -1.59
C VAL A 68 17.44 -7.98 -2.64
N ILE A 69 17.57 -6.81 -3.28
CA ILE A 69 18.59 -6.58 -4.30
C ILE A 69 20.00 -6.66 -3.70
N LYS A 70 20.20 -6.09 -2.50
CA LYS A 70 21.49 -6.10 -1.80
C LYS A 70 21.89 -7.50 -1.34
N LYS A 71 20.95 -8.26 -0.77
CA LYS A 71 21.20 -9.60 -0.21
C LYS A 71 21.04 -10.72 -1.23
N LYS A 72 20.51 -10.42 -2.42
CA LYS A 72 20.16 -11.40 -3.47
C LYS A 72 19.27 -12.51 -2.92
N ASP A 73 18.32 -12.14 -2.07
CA ASP A 73 17.44 -13.07 -1.36
C ASP A 73 16.06 -12.43 -1.16
N ALA A 74 15.02 -13.04 -1.75
CA ALA A 74 13.64 -12.59 -1.68
C ALA A 74 12.83 -13.20 -0.53
N SER A 75 13.47 -13.85 0.45
CA SER A 75 12.81 -14.47 1.61
C SER A 75 11.96 -13.52 2.46
N SER A 76 12.19 -12.20 2.38
CA SER A 76 11.37 -11.20 3.07
C SER A 76 10.04 -10.89 2.38
N ILE A 77 9.87 -11.27 1.11
CA ILE A 77 8.65 -11.00 0.35
C ILE A 77 7.70 -12.21 0.48
N ASP A 78 6.53 -11.99 1.08
CA ASP A 78 5.45 -12.98 1.10
C ASP A 78 4.67 -12.94 -0.23
N VAL A 79 4.68 -14.05 -0.97
CA VAL A 79 4.01 -14.17 -2.27
C VAL A 79 2.49 -13.99 -2.20
N TYR A 80 1.85 -14.44 -1.12
CA TYR A 80 0.40 -14.31 -0.96
C TYR A 80 0.03 -12.86 -0.65
N LEU A 81 0.83 -12.18 0.17
CA LEU A 81 0.63 -10.76 0.45
C LEU A 81 0.87 -9.90 -0.79
N ALA A 82 1.90 -10.22 -1.59
CA ALA A 82 2.17 -9.55 -2.85
C ALA A 82 1.01 -9.74 -3.85
N ALA A 83 0.46 -10.96 -3.95
CA ALA A 83 -0.70 -11.27 -4.78
C ALA A 83 -1.97 -10.53 -4.32
N ALA A 84 -2.27 -10.58 -3.02
CA ALA A 84 -3.40 -9.86 -2.45
C ALA A 84 -3.29 -8.35 -2.69
N SER A 85 -2.09 -7.79 -2.55
CA SER A 85 -1.82 -6.37 -2.81
C SER A 85 -1.99 -6.02 -4.29
N LEU A 86 -1.54 -6.88 -5.20
CA LEU A 86 -1.71 -6.69 -6.64
C LEU A 86 -3.20 -6.66 -7.02
N VAL A 87 -3.97 -7.64 -6.53
CA VAL A 87 -5.41 -7.71 -6.78
C VAL A 87 -6.12 -6.51 -6.19
N ASN A 88 -5.86 -6.18 -4.92
CA ASN A 88 -6.47 -5.04 -4.25
C ASN A 88 -6.16 -3.72 -4.97
N GLY A 89 -4.89 -3.45 -5.28
CA GLY A 89 -4.49 -2.25 -6.01
C GLY A 89 -5.12 -2.19 -7.40
N SER A 90 -5.24 -3.32 -8.10
CA SER A 90 -5.88 -3.38 -9.41
C SER A 90 -7.37 -3.07 -9.33
N LEU A 91 -8.07 -3.64 -8.33
CA LEU A 91 -9.49 -3.36 -8.09
C LEU A 91 -9.74 -1.88 -7.80
N TRP A 92 -8.94 -1.26 -6.93
CA TRP A 92 -9.07 0.16 -6.63
C TRP A 92 -8.68 1.08 -7.80
N THR A 93 -7.70 0.68 -8.59
CA THR A 93 -7.32 1.39 -9.81
C THR A 93 -8.46 1.35 -10.81
N VAL A 94 -9.03 0.17 -11.08
CA VAL A 94 -10.19 0.01 -11.95
C VAL A 94 -11.41 0.75 -11.39
N TYR A 95 -11.61 0.78 -10.07
CA TYR A 95 -12.70 1.53 -9.45
C TYR A 95 -12.54 3.04 -9.64
N GLY A 96 -11.35 3.61 -9.39
CA GLY A 96 -11.13 5.05 -9.52
C GLY A 96 -11.05 5.54 -10.97
N LEU A 97 -10.62 4.68 -11.90
CA LEU A 97 -10.72 4.92 -13.35
C LEU A 97 -12.13 4.65 -13.89
N GLY A 98 -12.88 3.82 -13.18
CA GLY A 98 -14.14 3.25 -13.60
C GLY A 98 -15.24 4.28 -13.63
N SER A 99 -15.58 4.71 -14.84
CA SER A 99 -16.76 5.49 -15.16
C SER A 99 -18.03 4.62 -15.14
N TRP A 100 -18.32 3.92 -14.03
CA TRP A 100 -19.65 3.29 -13.87
C TRP A 100 -20.79 4.33 -13.88
N ASN A 101 -20.43 5.63 -13.78
CA ASN A 101 -21.33 6.77 -14.00
C ASN A 101 -21.44 7.24 -15.47
N ALA A 102 -20.63 6.72 -16.41
CA ALA A 102 -20.69 7.07 -17.84
C ALA A 102 -21.97 6.57 -18.53
N TYR A 103 -22.79 5.73 -17.87
CA TYR A 103 -24.08 5.34 -18.39
C TYR A 103 -25.13 6.48 -18.31
N ILE A 104 -24.90 7.55 -17.53
CA ILE A 104 -25.88 8.63 -17.29
C ILE A 104 -25.54 9.97 -17.98
N SER A 105 -24.29 10.24 -18.37
CA SER A 105 -23.95 11.51 -19.02
C SER A 105 -23.01 11.30 -20.20
N ALA A 106 -23.56 11.31 -21.41
CA ALA A 106 -22.87 11.09 -22.68
C ALA A 106 -21.99 12.28 -23.14
N ALA A 107 -21.59 13.18 -22.24
CA ALA A 107 -20.88 14.41 -22.60
C ALA A 107 -19.35 14.33 -22.45
N ASP A 108 -18.82 13.65 -21.42
CA ASP A 108 -17.37 13.43 -21.29
C ASP A 108 -17.02 12.25 -20.35
N PRO A 109 -16.55 11.10 -20.86
CA PRO A 109 -16.21 9.93 -20.04
C PRO A 109 -15.05 10.15 -19.07
N LEU A 110 -14.27 11.22 -19.25
CA LEU A 110 -13.06 11.50 -18.47
C LEU A 110 -13.32 12.35 -17.21
N GLU A 111 -14.49 12.98 -17.07
CA GLU A 111 -14.79 13.88 -15.94
C GLU A 111 -15.04 13.13 -14.61
N TYR A 112 -15.45 11.86 -14.67
CA TYR A 112 -15.83 11.07 -13.49
C TYR A 112 -14.71 10.22 -12.88
N GLN A 113 -13.44 10.51 -13.18
CA GLN A 113 -12.31 9.79 -12.61
C GLN A 113 -11.89 10.36 -11.26
N ASP A 114 -11.88 9.53 -10.21
CA ASP A 114 -11.35 9.94 -8.91
C ASP A 114 -9.83 9.73 -8.87
N THR A 115 -9.10 10.79 -9.19
CA THR A 115 -7.64 10.80 -9.23
C THR A 115 -7.00 10.47 -7.88
N PHE A 116 -7.64 10.83 -6.76
CA PHE A 116 -7.11 10.53 -5.44
C PHE A 116 -7.21 9.03 -5.10
N ILE A 117 -8.05 8.29 -5.82
CA ILE A 117 -8.20 6.85 -5.65
C ILE A 117 -7.32 6.09 -6.64
N TRP A 118 -7.47 6.30 -7.95
CA TRP A 118 -6.80 5.43 -8.91
C TRP A 118 -5.29 5.66 -8.96
N SER A 119 -4.82 6.92 -8.86
CA SER A 119 -3.41 7.24 -9.09
C SER A 119 -2.46 6.61 -8.06
N PRO A 120 -2.73 6.66 -6.74
CA PRO A 120 -1.83 6.00 -5.80
C PRO A 120 -2.01 4.47 -5.81
N ASN A 121 -3.20 3.95 -6.10
CA ASN A 121 -3.39 2.50 -6.22
C ASN A 121 -2.68 1.91 -7.44
N LEU A 122 -2.59 2.65 -8.54
CA LEU A 122 -1.80 2.27 -9.71
C LEU A 122 -0.31 2.17 -9.35
N LEU A 123 0.21 3.10 -8.55
CA LEU A 123 1.56 2.99 -8.00
C LEU A 123 1.70 1.70 -7.16
N GLY A 124 0.72 1.39 -6.33
CA GLY A 124 0.67 0.12 -5.59
C GLY A 124 0.73 -1.12 -6.48
N VAL A 125 -0.01 -1.13 -7.60
CA VAL A 125 0.05 -2.20 -8.61
C VAL A 125 1.46 -2.34 -9.18
N VAL A 126 2.11 -1.24 -9.56
CA VAL A 126 3.48 -1.24 -10.07
C VAL A 126 4.44 -1.83 -9.03
N LEU A 127 4.34 -1.42 -7.77
CA LEU A 127 5.18 -1.95 -6.69
C LEU A 127 4.93 -3.46 -6.46
N SER A 128 3.69 -3.92 -6.53
CA SER A 128 3.37 -5.35 -6.45
C SER A 128 3.93 -6.13 -7.65
N LEU A 129 3.90 -5.59 -8.86
CA LEU A 129 4.55 -6.22 -10.02
C LEU A 129 6.07 -6.33 -9.83
N VAL A 130 6.71 -5.29 -9.27
CA VAL A 130 8.13 -5.34 -8.93
C VAL A 130 8.41 -6.45 -7.90
N GLN A 131 7.55 -6.65 -6.90
CA GLN A 131 7.68 -7.77 -5.96
C GLN A 131 7.69 -9.12 -6.67
N PHE A 132 6.81 -9.34 -7.64
CA PHE A 132 6.79 -10.58 -8.43
C PHE A 132 8.04 -10.76 -9.28
N VAL A 133 8.56 -9.68 -9.88
CA VAL A 133 9.82 -9.72 -10.62
C VAL A 133 10.98 -10.09 -9.69
N LEU A 134 11.07 -9.49 -8.51
CA LEU A 134 12.09 -9.81 -7.52
C LEU A 134 11.99 -11.25 -7.01
N LEU A 135 10.78 -11.75 -6.78
CA LEU A 135 10.53 -13.16 -6.47
C LEU A 135 11.00 -14.08 -7.61
N ALA A 136 10.69 -13.76 -8.86
CA ALA A 136 11.12 -14.58 -10.00
C ALA A 136 12.65 -14.66 -10.15
N ILE A 137 13.38 -13.58 -9.82
CA ILE A 137 14.84 -13.50 -9.98
C ILE A 137 15.59 -14.02 -8.74
N PHE A 138 15.09 -13.76 -7.53
CA PHE A 138 15.82 -13.99 -6.27
C PHE A 138 15.15 -14.99 -5.31
N ALA A 139 14.06 -15.67 -5.71
CA ALA A 139 13.49 -16.74 -4.89
C ALA A 139 14.45 -17.92 -4.76
N ARG A 140 14.64 -18.39 -3.53
CA ARG A 140 15.37 -19.63 -3.27
C ARG A 140 14.44 -20.83 -3.37
N PRO A 141 14.90 -21.97 -3.89
CA PRO A 141 14.14 -23.22 -3.83
C PRO A 141 13.93 -23.64 -2.37
N LYS A 142 12.69 -23.94 -1.98
CA LYS A 142 12.34 -24.46 -0.63
C LYS A 142 13.14 -25.72 -0.24
N SER A 143 13.70 -26.44 -1.21
CA SER A 143 14.56 -27.60 -0.99
C SER A 143 15.87 -27.27 -0.25
N HIS A 144 16.41 -26.05 -0.42
CA HIS A 144 17.67 -25.67 0.19
C HIS A 144 17.52 -25.37 1.69
N GLU A 145 16.38 -24.80 2.09
CA GLU A 145 16.04 -24.54 3.50
C GLU A 145 15.84 -25.86 4.26
N PHE A 146 15.12 -26.81 3.66
CA PHE A 146 14.90 -28.14 4.21
C PHE A 146 16.18 -28.97 4.32
N GLN A 147 17.18 -28.73 3.47
CA GLN A 147 18.49 -29.38 3.54
C GLN A 147 19.36 -28.77 4.64
N VAL A 148 19.37 -27.44 4.78
CA VAL A 148 20.09 -26.77 5.87
C VAL A 148 19.55 -27.18 7.24
N LEU A 149 18.22 -27.21 7.41
CA LEU A 149 17.60 -27.64 8.67
C LEU A 149 17.89 -29.10 9.00
N ARG A 150 17.92 -29.98 8.00
CA ARG A 150 18.25 -31.40 8.16
C ARG A 150 19.72 -31.63 8.52
N ASN A 151 20.63 -30.80 8.02
CA ASN A 151 22.07 -30.91 8.29
C ASN A 151 22.48 -30.24 9.61
N ALA A 152 21.58 -29.47 10.24
CA ALA A 152 21.81 -28.78 11.51
C ALA A 152 21.26 -29.53 12.75
N THR A 153 20.61 -30.68 12.53
CA THR A 153 20.09 -31.62 13.55
C THR A 153 20.87 -32.92 13.52
#